data_AF-A0A1R2CPS4-F1
#
_entry.id   AF-A0A1R2CPS4-F1
#
_cell.length_a   1.000
_cell.length_b   1.000
_cell.length_c   1.000
_cell.angle_alpha   90.00
_cell.angle_beta   90.00
_cell.angle_gamma   90.00
#
_symmetry.space_group_name_H-M   'P 1'
#
loop_
_entity.id
_entity.type
_entity.pdbx_description
1 polymer ?
#
loop_
_entity_poly.entity_id
_entity_poly.type
_entity_poly.pdbx_seq_one_letter_code
_entity_poly.pdbx_strand_id
1 'polypeptide(L)'
;MDKIRAEGERINGLHMRFYNRLISFSDQLSDIDLVINENEQLCYRNKNELCLSHYDNYLLANLELTRKMDKLILDKNTKCWNTIPYSLRPEGEFEWNVKSQETLDSLKKFYECTQPFNEKLLQFYSEKLTLRNNIMKTLTELNKKVGK
;
A
#
# COMPACT_ATOMS: atom_id res chain seq x y z
N MET A 1 14.40 32.69 7.61
CA MET A 1 14.09 31.33 8.13
C MET A 1 12.63 30.93 7.88
N ASP A 2 11.64 31.82 8.02
CA ASP A 2 10.23 31.44 7.87
C ASP A 2 9.82 30.89 6.49
N LYS A 3 10.40 31.40 5.39
CA LYS A 3 10.13 30.87 4.05
C LYS A 3 10.63 29.44 3.84
N ILE A 4 11.77 29.08 4.45
CA ILE A 4 12.35 27.73 4.36
C ILE A 4 11.50 26.74 5.14
N ARG A 5 11.12 27.11 6.37
CA ARG A 5 10.25 26.29 7.22
C ARG A 5 8.88 26.06 6.55
N ALA A 6 8.23 27.12 6.06
CA ALA A 6 6.92 27.02 5.44
C ALA A 6 6.93 26.11 4.19
N GLU A 7 7.98 26.20 3.36
CA GLU A 7 8.12 25.33 2.19
C GLU A 7 8.41 23.87 2.59
N GLY A 8 9.23 23.67 3.62
CA GLY A 8 9.48 22.34 4.18
C GLY A 8 8.21 21.68 4.72
N GLU A 9 7.41 22.42 5.50
CA GLU A 9 6.11 21.97 6.02
C GLU A 9 5.13 21.66 4.89
N ARG A 10 5.11 22.46 3.81
CA ARG A 10 4.27 22.22 2.64
C ARG A 10 4.59 20.89 1.95
N ILE A 11 5.87 20.62 1.70
CA ILE A 11 6.32 19.38 1.05
C ILE A 11 6.10 18.19 1.98
N ASN A 12 6.43 18.32 3.27
CA ASN A 12 6.18 17.26 4.23
C ASN A 12 4.68 16.95 4.32
N GLY A 13 3.81 17.95 4.28
CA GLY A 13 2.36 17.77 4.24
C GLY A 13 1.87 17.02 3.00
N LEU A 14 2.48 17.24 1.83
CA LEU A 14 2.22 16.43 0.63
C LEU A 14 2.63 14.97 0.84
N HIS A 15 3.79 14.75 1.43
CA HIS A 15 4.34 13.42 1.70
C HIS A 15 3.50 12.65 2.74
N MET A 16 3.06 13.32 3.80
CA MET A 16 2.16 12.76 4.81
C MET A 16 0.77 12.42 4.26
N ARG A 17 0.27 13.16 3.26
CA ARG A 17 -0.98 12.78 2.58
C ARG A 17 -0.88 11.42 1.90
N PHE A 18 0.27 11.09 1.31
CA PHE A 18 0.49 9.76 0.76
C PHE A 18 0.48 8.69 1.86
N TYR A 19 1.18 8.92 2.98
CA TYR A 19 1.20 8.01 4.12
C TYR A 19 -0.21 7.72 4.67
N ASN A 20 -1.01 8.76 4.87
CA ASN A 20 -2.40 8.61 5.34
C ASN A 20 -3.27 7.79 4.37
N ARG A 21 -3.03 7.92 3.06
CA ARG A 21 -3.72 7.08 2.06
C ARG A 21 -3.30 5.62 2.14
N LEU A 22 -2.00 5.34 2.37
CA LEU A 22 -1.53 3.96 2.58
C LEU A 22 -2.16 3.32 3.81
N ILE A 23 -2.25 4.05 4.93
CA ILE A 23 -2.94 3.57 6.14
C ILE A 23 -4.39 3.24 5.82
N SER A 24 -5.13 4.19 5.23
CA SER A 24 -6.54 3.99 4.88
C SER A 24 -6.78 2.80 3.94
N PHE A 25 -5.87 2.55 2.99
CA PHE A 25 -5.93 1.32 2.19
C PHE A 25 -5.67 0.09 3.04
N SER A 26 -4.66 0.10 3.90
CA SER A 26 -4.30 -1.05 4.74
C SER A 26 -5.42 -1.45 5.71
N ASP A 27 -6.13 -0.45 6.27
CA ASP A 27 -7.28 -0.68 7.14
C ASP A 27 -8.42 -1.37 6.37
N GLN A 28 -8.83 -0.80 5.22
CA GLN A 28 -9.87 -1.39 4.37
C GLN A 28 -9.54 -2.82 3.92
N LEU A 29 -8.28 -3.07 3.58
CA LEU A 29 -7.82 -4.38 3.18
C LEU A 29 -7.92 -5.39 4.34
N SER A 30 -7.60 -4.96 5.56
CA SER A 30 -7.67 -5.80 6.77
C SER A 30 -9.11 -6.17 7.11
N ASP A 31 -10.03 -5.21 7.01
CA ASP A 31 -11.46 -5.44 7.23
C ASP A 31 -12.02 -6.48 6.26
N ILE A 32 -11.64 -6.41 4.98
CA ILE A 32 -12.10 -7.37 3.97
C ILE A 32 -11.46 -8.75 4.16
N ASP A 33 -10.18 -8.81 4.57
CA ASP A 33 -9.49 -10.08 4.81
C ASP A 33 -10.20 -10.92 5.89
N LEU A 34 -10.75 -10.28 6.92
CA LEU A 34 -11.55 -10.98 7.94
C LEU A 34 -12.78 -11.67 7.33
N VAL A 35 -13.53 -10.96 6.48
CA VAL A 35 -14.73 -11.49 5.82
C VAL A 35 -14.40 -12.59 4.82
N ILE A 36 -13.29 -12.44 4.07
CA ILE A 36 -12.81 -13.48 3.15
C ILE A 36 -12.48 -14.76 3.93
N ASN A 37 -11.77 -14.65 5.05
CA ASN A 37 -11.40 -15.80 5.88
C ASN A 37 -12.64 -16.51 6.44
N GLU A 38 -13.64 -15.78 6.91
CA GLU A 38 -14.91 -16.39 7.36
C GLU A 38 -15.61 -17.15 6.23
N ASN A 39 -15.65 -16.56 5.03
CA ASN A 39 -16.28 -17.19 3.87
C ASN A 39 -15.50 -18.42 3.35
N GLU A 40 -14.17 -18.38 3.39
CA GLU A 40 -13.32 -19.51 3.03
C GLU A 40 -13.58 -20.70 3.97
N GLN A 41 -13.64 -20.47 5.29
CA GLN A 41 -13.97 -21.52 6.26
C GLN A 41 -15.35 -22.15 6.00
N LEU A 42 -16.34 -21.35 5.59
CA LEU A 42 -17.65 -21.86 5.20
C LEU A 42 -17.55 -22.75 3.96
N CYS A 43 -16.75 -22.37 2.97
CA CYS A 43 -16.54 -23.17 1.77
C CYS A 43 -15.91 -24.53 2.08
N TYR A 44 -14.95 -24.59 3.02
CA TYR A 44 -14.40 -25.84 3.53
C TYR A 44 -15.45 -26.71 4.25
N ARG A 45 -16.22 -26.12 5.17
CA ARG A 45 -17.28 -26.84 5.91
C ARG A 45 -18.32 -27.45 4.98
N ASN A 46 -18.68 -26.71 3.92
CA ASN A 46 -19.65 -27.12 2.93
C ASN A 46 -19.08 -28.00 1.82
N LYS A 47 -17.76 -28.26 1.83
CA LYS A 47 -17.03 -28.98 0.75
C LYS A 47 -17.35 -28.41 -0.64
N ASN A 48 -17.47 -27.08 -0.74
CA ASN A 48 -17.80 -26.40 -1.99
C ASN A 48 -16.53 -26.20 -2.82
N GLU A 49 -16.21 -27.18 -3.66
CA GLU A 49 -14.99 -27.19 -4.50
C GLU A 49 -14.90 -25.98 -5.45
N LEU A 50 -16.04 -25.54 -6.01
CA LEU A 50 -16.08 -24.35 -6.84
C LEU A 50 -15.68 -23.10 -6.05
N CYS A 51 -16.18 -22.97 -4.82
CA CYS A 51 -15.81 -21.85 -3.95
C CYS A 51 -14.32 -21.87 -3.60
N LEU A 52 -13.78 -23.04 -3.22
CA LEU A 52 -12.35 -23.19 -2.90
C LEU A 52 -11.46 -22.84 -4.11
N SER A 53 -11.83 -23.28 -5.31
CA SER A 53 -11.13 -22.94 -6.55
C SER A 53 -11.07 -21.42 -6.81
N HIS A 54 -12.15 -20.68 -6.55
CA HIS A 54 -12.13 -19.22 -6.64
C HIS A 54 -11.19 -18.58 -5.62
N TYR A 55 -11.16 -19.11 -4.39
CA TYR A 55 -10.25 -18.63 -3.35
C TYR A 55 -8.77 -18.87 -3.71
N ASP A 56 -8.44 -20.06 -4.24
CA ASP A 56 -7.07 -20.37 -4.66
C ASP A 56 -6.57 -19.45 -5.78
N ASN A 57 -7.43 -19.18 -6.78
CA ASN A 57 -7.12 -18.23 -7.85
C ASN A 57 -6.89 -16.82 -7.30
N TYR A 58 -7.70 -16.40 -6.32
CA TYR A 58 -7.51 -15.14 -5.62
C TYR A 58 -6.15 -15.08 -4.90
N LEU A 59 -5.76 -16.14 -4.19
CA LEU A 59 -4.48 -16.20 -3.47
C LEU A 59 -3.29 -16.02 -4.41
N LEU A 60 -3.31 -16.68 -5.57
CA LEU A 60 -2.27 -16.55 -6.58
C LEU A 60 -2.15 -15.12 -7.11
N ALA A 61 -3.29 -14.49 -7.46
CA ALA A 61 -3.30 -13.10 -7.93
C ALA A 61 -2.84 -12.11 -6.84
N ASN A 62 -3.25 -12.33 -5.58
CA ASN A 62 -2.84 -11.51 -4.45
C ASN A 62 -1.34 -11.63 -4.15
N LEU A 63 -0.78 -12.83 -4.28
CA LEU A 63 0.66 -13.08 -4.13
C LEU A 63 1.47 -12.36 -5.22
N GLU A 64 1.01 -12.40 -6.48
CA GLU A 64 1.66 -11.70 -7.58
C GLU A 64 1.71 -10.18 -7.36
N LEU A 65 0.58 -9.57 -6.96
CA LEU A 65 0.51 -8.15 -6.63
C LEU A 65 1.45 -7.80 -5.47
N THR A 66 1.49 -8.62 -4.43
CA THR A 66 2.38 -8.42 -3.27
C THR A 66 3.85 -8.41 -3.70
N ARG A 67 4.28 -9.37 -4.53
CA ARG A 67 5.65 -9.41 -5.07
C ARG A 67 6.00 -8.16 -5.88
N LYS A 68 5.06 -7.64 -6.69
CA LYS A 68 5.27 -6.40 -7.45
C LYS A 68 5.44 -5.19 -6.53
N MET A 69 4.65 -5.13 -5.45
CA MET A 69 4.76 -4.07 -4.45
C MET A 69 6.08 -4.12 -3.69
N ASP A 70 6.50 -5.29 -3.21
CA ASP A 70 7.76 -5.46 -2.47
C ASP A 70 8.96 -5.04 -3.31
N LYS A 71 8.98 -5.46 -4.58
CA LYS A 71 10.01 -5.04 -5.54
C LYS A 71 10.02 -3.52 -5.72
N LEU A 72 8.84 -2.90 -5.85
CA LEU A 72 8.73 -1.47 -6.03
C LEU A 72 9.21 -0.68 -4.79
N ILE A 73 8.94 -1.18 -3.59
CA ILE A 73 9.43 -0.60 -2.32
C ILE A 73 10.96 -0.66 -2.26
N LEU A 74 11.55 -1.83 -2.60
CA LEU A 74 13.01 -1.99 -2.63
C LEU A 74 13.66 -1.08 -3.67
N ASP A 75 13.09 -0.99 -4.87
CA ASP A 75 13.57 -0.12 -5.94
C ASP A 75 13.48 1.36 -5.51
N LYS A 76 12.36 1.77 -4.89
CA LYS A 76 12.17 3.12 -4.34
C LYS A 76 13.26 3.43 -3.32
N ASN A 77 13.44 2.56 -2.34
CA ASN A 77 14.41 2.76 -1.26
C ASN A 77 15.83 2.86 -1.81
N THR A 78 16.21 1.94 -2.70
CA THR A 78 17.55 1.94 -3.29
C THR A 78 17.81 3.19 -4.13
N LYS A 79 16.84 3.63 -4.93
CA LYS A 79 17.02 4.77 -5.84
C LYS A 79 16.92 6.10 -5.10
N CYS A 80 15.91 6.28 -4.27
CA CYS A 80 15.59 7.58 -3.69
C CYS A 80 16.40 7.91 -2.44
N TRP A 81 16.77 6.95 -1.59
CA TRP A 81 17.70 7.26 -0.51
C TRP A 81 19.08 7.65 -1.03
N ASN A 82 19.49 7.11 -2.18
CA ASN A 82 20.76 7.43 -2.81
C ASN A 82 20.81 8.82 -3.46
N THR A 83 19.69 9.53 -3.60
CA THR A 83 19.72 10.94 -4.03
C THR A 83 20.15 11.88 -2.90
N ILE A 84 20.21 11.39 -1.65
CA ILE A 84 20.45 12.18 -0.45
C ILE A 84 21.75 11.72 0.25
N PRO A 85 22.65 12.66 0.62
CA PRO A 85 23.82 12.36 1.44
C PRO A 85 23.43 11.71 2.76
N TYR A 86 24.15 10.67 3.19
CA TYR A 86 23.83 9.92 4.41
C TYR A 86 23.72 10.83 5.65
N SER A 87 24.57 11.86 5.76
CA SER A 87 24.57 12.83 6.85
C SER A 87 23.31 13.69 6.97
N LEU A 88 22.47 13.72 5.92
CA LEU A 88 21.24 14.52 5.86
C LEU A 88 19.97 13.65 5.91
N ARG A 89 20.11 12.32 5.99
CA ARG A 89 18.96 11.41 5.98
C ARG A 89 18.27 11.40 7.35
N PRO A 90 16.93 11.53 7.43
CA PRO A 90 16.19 11.20 8.65
C PRO A 90 16.22 9.68 8.93
N GLU A 91 15.73 9.29 10.11
CA GLU A 91 15.61 7.87 10.50
C GLU A 91 14.52 7.15 9.69
N GLY A 92 13.44 7.85 9.34
CA GLY A 92 12.36 7.35 8.48
C GLY A 92 12.01 8.27 7.31
N GLU A 93 11.38 7.68 6.29
CA GLU A 93 10.86 8.39 5.09
C GLU A 93 9.97 9.60 5.44
N PHE A 94 9.23 9.52 6.55
CA PHE A 94 8.25 10.52 6.98
C PHE A 94 8.71 11.41 8.14
N GLU A 95 9.99 11.40 8.49
CA GLU A 95 10.53 12.02 9.72
C GLU A 95 11.44 13.22 9.44
N TRP A 96 11.26 13.87 8.29
CA TRP A 96 12.10 15.00 7.86
C TRP A 96 11.97 16.21 8.78
N ASN A 97 13.12 16.75 9.21
CA ASN A 97 13.20 17.97 10.02
C ASN A 97 13.97 19.07 9.27
N VAL A 98 13.23 19.97 8.61
CA VAL A 98 13.81 21.02 7.75
C VAL A 98 14.29 22.20 8.59
N LYS A 99 15.62 22.28 8.78
CA LYS A 99 16.28 23.35 9.57
C LYS A 99 17.13 24.30 8.73
N SER A 100 17.46 23.91 7.49
CA SER A 100 18.33 24.67 6.60
C SER A 100 17.88 24.56 5.14
N GLN A 101 18.40 25.43 4.28
CA GLN A 101 18.18 25.35 2.83
C GLN A 101 18.68 24.01 2.27
N GLU A 102 19.81 23.51 2.77
CA GLU A 102 20.37 22.22 2.36
C GLU A 102 19.45 21.03 2.69
N THR A 103 18.85 21.02 3.88
CA THR A 103 17.85 20.00 4.25
C THR A 103 16.57 20.11 3.43
N LEU A 104 16.16 21.33 3.06
CA LEU A 104 15.00 21.56 2.20
C LEU A 104 15.25 21.05 0.78
N ASP A 105 16.42 21.33 0.21
CA ASP A 105 16.79 20.89 -1.13
C ASP A 105 16.91 19.36 -1.20
N SER A 106 17.39 18.74 -0.12
CA SER A 106 17.42 17.28 0.04
C SER A 106 16.00 16.70 0.10
N LEU A 107 15.11 17.25 0.93
CA LEU A 107 13.71 16.81 0.98
C LEU A 107 13.02 16.93 -0.40
N LYS A 108 13.27 18.02 -1.14
CA LYS A 108 12.73 18.20 -2.50
C LYS A 108 13.20 17.09 -3.44
N LYS A 109 14.50 16.82 -3.52
CA LYS A 109 15.06 15.75 -4.36
C LYS A 109 14.49 14.38 -3.98
N PHE A 110 14.35 14.11 -2.69
CA PHE A 110 13.79 12.86 -2.21
C PHE A 110 12.31 12.73 -2.58
N TYR A 111 11.52 13.78 -2.38
CA TYR A 111 10.10 13.81 -2.72
C TYR A 111 9.88 13.65 -4.24
N GLU A 112 10.60 14.40 -5.06
CA GLU A 112 10.54 14.31 -6.52
C GLU A 112 10.89 12.89 -7.01
N CYS A 113 11.89 12.25 -6.39
CA CYS A 113 12.24 10.87 -6.70
C CYS A 113 11.14 9.88 -6.29
N THR A 114 10.57 10.01 -5.08
CA THR A 114 9.64 9.02 -4.52
C THR A 114 8.24 9.12 -5.11
N GLN A 115 7.83 10.28 -5.62
CA GLN A 115 6.49 10.52 -6.16
C GLN A 115 6.00 9.44 -7.16
N PRO A 116 6.71 9.11 -8.25
CA PRO A 116 6.25 8.10 -9.21
C PRO A 116 6.12 6.69 -8.59
N PHE A 117 6.99 6.33 -7.65
CA PHE A 117 6.90 5.05 -6.93
C PHE A 117 5.66 5.04 -6.02
N ASN A 118 5.42 6.14 -5.31
CA ASN A 118 4.29 6.29 -4.40
C ASN A 118 2.95 6.25 -5.15
N GLU A 119 2.85 6.90 -6.31
CA GLU A 119 1.69 6.81 -7.20
C GLU A 119 1.44 5.37 -7.66
N LYS A 120 2.50 4.65 -8.05
CA LYS A 120 2.39 3.24 -8.47
C LYS A 120 2.05 2.30 -7.31
N LEU A 121 2.55 2.56 -6.10
CA LEU A 121 2.15 1.83 -4.90
C LEU A 121 0.66 1.98 -4.61
N LEU A 122 0.13 3.22 -4.67
CA LEU A 122 -1.30 3.46 -4.49
C LEU A 122 -2.14 2.73 -5.54
N GLN A 123 -1.66 2.65 -6.79
CA GLN A 123 -2.30 1.85 -7.83
C GLN A 123 -2.39 0.37 -7.41
N PHE A 124 -1.29 -0.23 -6.96
CA PHE A 124 -1.31 -1.63 -6.51
C PHE A 124 -2.23 -1.86 -5.31
N TYR A 125 -2.28 -0.94 -4.35
CA TYR A 125 -3.25 -1.00 -3.25
C TYR A 125 -4.70 -0.99 -3.74
N SER A 126 -5.03 -0.15 -4.71
CA SER A 126 -6.35 -0.11 -5.33
C SER A 126 -6.70 -1.40 -6.09
N GLU A 127 -5.72 -1.97 -6.79
CA GLU A 127 -5.87 -3.27 -7.47
C GLU A 127 -6.12 -4.40 -6.47
N LYS A 128 -5.37 -4.45 -5.35
CA LYS A 128 -5.60 -5.41 -4.26
C LYS A 128 -6.98 -5.24 -3.62
N LEU A 129 -7.43 -4.00 -3.42
CA LEU A 129 -8.77 -3.73 -2.88
C LEU A 129 -9.86 -4.25 -3.82
N THR A 130 -9.70 -4.03 -5.12
CA THR A 130 -10.63 -4.53 -6.15
C THR A 130 -10.68 -6.05 -6.15
N LEU A 131 -9.51 -6.69 -6.14
CA LEU A 131 -9.37 -8.13 -6.10
C LEU A 131 -10.07 -8.73 -4.85
N ARG A 132 -9.85 -8.13 -3.68
CA ARG A 132 -10.45 -8.53 -2.40
C ARG A 132 -11.97 -8.38 -2.38
N ASN A 133 -12.48 -7.25 -2.85
CA ASN A 133 -13.93 -7.03 -2.94
C ASN A 133 -14.61 -8.05 -3.88
N ASN A 134 -13.96 -8.36 -5.01
CA ASN A 134 -14.46 -9.34 -5.96
C ASN A 134 -14.54 -10.73 -5.34
N ILE A 135 -13.45 -11.21 -4.72
CA ILE A 135 -13.47 -12.54 -4.10
C ILE A 135 -14.46 -12.59 -2.94
N MET A 136 -14.51 -11.57 -2.07
CA MET A 136 -15.48 -11.50 -0.97
C MET A 136 -16.92 -11.68 -1.48
N LYS A 137 -17.28 -10.96 -2.55
CA LYS A 137 -18.60 -11.08 -3.19
C LYS A 137 -18.82 -12.50 -3.74
N THR A 138 -17.86 -13.04 -4.49
CA THR A 138 -17.96 -14.38 -5.08
C THR A 138 -18.15 -15.47 -4.03
N LEU A 139 -17.33 -15.48 -2.97
CA LEU A 139 -17.44 -16.50 -1.91
C LEU A 139 -18.77 -16.36 -1.16
N THR A 140 -19.21 -15.12 -0.86
CA THR A 140 -20.51 -14.86 -0.21
C THR A 140 -21.68 -15.41 -1.04
N GLU A 141 -21.66 -15.20 -2.36
CA GLU A 141 -22.70 -15.69 -3.26
C GLU A 141 -22.71 -17.22 -3.38
N LEU A 142 -21.53 -17.84 -3.47
CA LEU A 142 -21.41 -19.30 -3.56
C LEU A 142 -21.82 -19.99 -2.26
N ASN A 143 -21.50 -19.42 -1.09
CA ASN A 143 -21.93 -19.93 0.20
C ASN A 143 -23.45 -19.87 0.39
N LYS A 144 -24.12 -18.81 -0.09
CA LYS A 144 -25.59 -18.70 -0.04
C LYS A 144 -26.32 -19.77 -0.85
N LYS A 145 -25.71 -20.29 -1.92
CA LYS A 145 -26.33 -21.30 -2.80
C LYS A 145 -26.32 -22.71 -2.20
N VAL A 146 -25.43 -23.00 -1.25
CA VAL A 146 -25.34 -24.32 -0.59
C VAL A 146 -26.28 -24.43 0.62
N GLY A 147 -26.68 -23.29 1.21
CA GLY A 147 -27.62 -23.25 2.35
C GLY A 147 -29.12 -23.31 1.98
N LYS A 148 -29.47 -23.67 0.74
CA LYS A 148 -30.84 -23.91 0.27
C LYS A 148 -30.97 -25.34 -0.23
#